data_AF-A0A1Q3EH74-F1
#
_entry.id   AF-A0A1Q3EH74-F1
#
_cell.length_a   1.000
_cell.length_b   1.000
_cell.length_c   1.000
_cell.angle_alpha   90.00
_cell.angle_beta   90.00
_cell.angle_gamma   90.00
#
_symmetry.space_group_name_H-M   'P 1'
#
loop_
_entity.id
_entity.type
_entity.pdbx_description
1 polymer ?
#
loop_
_entity_poly.entity_id
_entity_poly.type
_entity_poly.pdbx_seq_one_letter_code
_entity_poly.pdbx_strand_id
1 'polypeptide(L)'
;MRADFLFRHSTWIPVSSIEATPELEKEYLETYFSALLPFIFRLFFDKSRYKMNYFACSILAARSVRGWGAIGHETVGYVAMKFLSPKALSFVQSSLGSEYSESLGPAAPWADDVRFEAAFSWSAPFHFVDAEDNPPTSCSVEQMRDCSSGTCILSAIANYTARVVDTSLSTEQRQEALKFIDHFIGDIGQPLHVEAVEVRGNDINAVCNGERTNLHAVWDSGIINIFLKAQYSNSAIVWANALAQRIQTGEFKSLTSTWLSCSSTTEPVNNRRRSIEDDINGLVSDATITPLECPLVWARESNAYDCSFVFSYTGFSDLCTSSYATGAQPIIEEQIAKQGYRLAAWLNVLFDGSTGL
;
A
#
# COMPACT_ATOMS: atom_id res chain seq x y z
N MET A 1 2.78 -36.35 58.82
CA MET A 1 2.06 -37.52 58.30
C MET A 1 2.76 -37.95 57.03
N ARG A 2 3.18 -39.22 56.98
CA ARG A 2 3.85 -39.85 55.84
C ARG A 2 2.86 -40.11 54.70
N ALA A 3 3.29 -39.91 53.47
CA ALA A 3 3.12 -40.88 52.39
C ALA A 3 4.23 -40.64 51.37
N ASP A 4 5.16 -41.58 51.34
CA ASP A 4 6.32 -41.70 50.46
C ASP A 4 6.00 -42.52 49.19
N PHE A 5 7.00 -42.58 48.29
CA PHE A 5 7.29 -43.55 47.20
C PHE A 5 6.64 -43.25 45.81
N LEU A 6 7.32 -43.18 44.65
CA LEU A 6 8.72 -43.37 44.14
C LEU A 6 8.79 -42.72 42.73
N PHE A 7 9.80 -41.93 42.33
CA PHE A 7 11.15 -42.29 41.79
C PHE A 7 11.23 -43.22 40.57
N ARG A 8 11.67 -42.67 39.42
CA ARG A 8 12.93 -43.00 38.68
C ARG A 8 12.92 -42.25 37.33
N HIS A 9 13.79 -41.28 37.07
CA HIS A 9 15.23 -41.29 36.74
C HIS A 9 15.44 -40.72 35.32
N SER A 10 15.99 -39.52 35.37
CA SER A 10 16.75 -38.74 34.39
C SER A 10 17.75 -39.56 33.56
N THR A 11 18.00 -39.12 32.31
CA THR A 11 19.34 -38.74 31.81
C THR A 11 19.24 -38.01 30.47
N TRP A 12 19.88 -36.84 30.41
CA TRP A 12 20.32 -36.13 29.20
C TRP A 12 21.77 -36.51 28.89
N ILE A 13 22.15 -36.77 27.63
CA ILE A 13 23.48 -36.51 27.03
C ILE A 13 23.30 -36.34 25.48
N PRO A 14 24.03 -35.41 24.82
CA PRO A 14 23.84 -35.00 23.42
C PRO A 14 24.71 -35.79 22.43
N VAL A 15 24.44 -35.68 21.12
CA VAL A 15 25.34 -36.19 20.06
C VAL A 15 25.62 -35.12 19.01
N SER A 16 26.91 -34.94 18.78
CA SER A 16 27.61 -34.07 17.85
C SER A 16 27.75 -34.70 16.45
N SER A 17 27.85 -33.81 15.44
CA SER A 17 28.71 -33.91 14.24
C SER A 17 28.74 -35.20 13.41
N ILE A 18 28.12 -35.20 12.22
CA ILE A 18 28.61 -35.94 11.04
C ILE A 18 28.29 -35.09 9.78
N GLU A 19 29.33 -34.70 9.05
CA GLU A 19 29.27 -34.17 7.68
C GLU A 19 29.13 -35.30 6.64
N ALA A 20 28.61 -34.93 5.48
CA ALA A 20 28.01 -35.74 4.42
C ALA A 20 28.95 -36.65 3.60
N THR A 21 28.37 -37.68 2.98
CA THR A 21 28.62 -38.02 1.56
C THR A 21 27.36 -38.59 0.88
N PRO A 22 27.23 -38.46 -0.47
CA PRO A 22 25.98 -38.63 -1.21
C PRO A 22 25.95 -39.93 -2.01
N GLU A 23 24.94 -40.78 -1.83
CA GLU A 23 24.45 -41.74 -2.84
C GLU A 23 23.33 -42.59 -2.21
N LEU A 24 22.27 -42.83 -3.01
CA LEU A 24 21.14 -43.75 -2.78
C LEU A 24 19.97 -43.23 -1.93
N GLU A 25 19.06 -42.50 -2.58
CA GLU A 25 17.62 -42.81 -2.49
C GLU A 25 16.87 -42.15 -3.67
N LYS A 26 17.10 -42.75 -4.85
CA LYS A 26 16.40 -42.44 -6.10
C LYS A 26 15.35 -43.54 -6.32
N GLU A 27 14.37 -43.65 -5.42
CA GLU A 27 13.31 -44.66 -5.51
C GLU A 27 12.01 -44.26 -4.78
N TYR A 28 11.55 -43.01 -4.92
CA TYR A 28 10.22 -42.61 -4.39
C TYR A 28 9.44 -41.59 -5.25
N LEU A 29 9.79 -41.39 -6.53
CA LEU A 29 9.11 -40.44 -7.42
C LEU A 29 8.87 -40.98 -8.84
N GLU A 30 8.46 -42.25 -8.99
CA GLU A 30 7.99 -42.80 -10.29
C GLU A 30 6.73 -43.67 -10.17
N THR A 31 5.70 -43.22 -9.44
CA THR A 31 4.41 -43.98 -9.41
C THR A 31 3.14 -43.14 -9.35
N TYR A 32 3.19 -41.84 -9.72
CA TYR A 32 1.99 -40.99 -9.73
C TYR A 32 1.76 -40.13 -10.99
N PHE A 33 2.45 -40.40 -12.10
CA PHE A 33 2.32 -39.58 -13.32
C PHE A 33 2.04 -40.32 -14.65
N SER A 34 1.49 -41.55 -14.65
CA SER A 34 1.13 -42.21 -15.93
C SER A 34 -0.16 -43.05 -15.90
N ALA A 35 -1.26 -42.49 -15.41
CA ALA A 35 -2.57 -43.12 -15.60
C ALA A 35 -3.65 -42.03 -15.78
N LEU A 36 -3.83 -41.54 -17.01
CA LEU A 36 -5.11 -41.03 -17.57
C LEU A 36 -4.98 -40.44 -19.00
N LEU A 37 -4.16 -41.03 -19.87
CA LEU A 37 -4.18 -40.81 -21.33
C LEU A 37 -3.70 -42.12 -21.97
N PRO A 38 -4.59 -43.08 -22.29
CA PRO A 38 -5.40 -43.00 -23.51
C PRO A 38 -6.72 -43.83 -23.49
N PHE A 39 -7.89 -43.18 -23.52
CA PHE A 39 -9.17 -43.87 -23.82
C PHE A 39 -9.98 -43.11 -24.87
N ILE A 40 -9.28 -42.63 -25.91
CA ILE A 40 -9.90 -42.11 -27.12
C ILE A 40 -9.33 -42.91 -28.28
N PHE A 41 -10.02 -43.96 -28.69
CA PHE A 41 -10.20 -44.42 -30.09
C PHE A 41 -10.81 -45.82 -30.10
N ARG A 42 -12.15 -45.88 -30.14
CA ARG A 42 -13.02 -46.90 -30.80
C ARG A 42 -14.31 -47.08 -30.01
N LEU A 43 -15.27 -46.19 -30.23
CA LEU A 43 -16.68 -46.53 -30.36
C LEU A 43 -17.33 -45.41 -31.20
N PHE A 44 -17.25 -45.55 -32.52
CA PHE A 44 -18.17 -44.86 -33.43
C PHE A 44 -19.47 -45.66 -33.51
N PHE A 45 -20.56 -44.93 -33.75
CA PHE A 45 -21.96 -45.33 -33.96
C PHE A 45 -22.86 -45.31 -32.72
N ASP A 46 -23.46 -44.15 -32.41
CA ASP A 46 -24.90 -43.98 -32.65
C ASP A 46 -25.29 -42.49 -32.74
N LYS A 47 -26.32 -42.23 -33.55
CA LYS A 47 -26.87 -40.93 -33.96
C LYS A 47 -27.63 -40.27 -32.80
N SER A 48 -27.32 -39.01 -32.47
CA SER A 48 -28.30 -37.91 -32.39
C SER A 48 -27.72 -36.63 -31.74
N ARG A 49 -27.85 -35.54 -32.50
CA ARG A 49 -28.03 -34.13 -32.08
C ARG A 49 -27.43 -33.67 -30.74
N TYR A 50 -26.21 -33.13 -30.76
CA TYR A 50 -25.84 -32.05 -29.84
C TYR A 50 -25.00 -30.99 -30.58
N LYS A 51 -25.56 -29.78 -30.72
CA LYS A 51 -24.82 -28.60 -31.16
C LYS A 51 -23.92 -28.18 -30.00
N MET A 52 -22.61 -28.34 -30.17
CA MET A 52 -21.62 -27.89 -29.22
C MET A 52 -21.40 -26.39 -29.42
N ASN A 53 -22.05 -25.56 -28.60
CA ASN A 53 -21.77 -24.13 -28.53
C ASN A 53 -20.43 -23.96 -27.81
N TYR A 54 -19.42 -23.46 -28.52
CA TYR A 54 -18.19 -22.97 -27.91
C TYR A 54 -18.54 -21.70 -27.11
N PHE A 55 -18.67 -21.83 -25.80
CA PHE A 55 -18.68 -20.68 -24.91
C PHE A 55 -17.25 -20.14 -24.87
N ALA A 56 -17.00 -19.05 -25.60
CA ALA A 56 -15.77 -18.29 -25.45
C ALA A 56 -15.76 -17.72 -24.02
N CYS A 57 -14.91 -18.28 -23.17
CA CYS A 57 -14.63 -17.71 -21.86
C CYS A 57 -13.83 -16.43 -22.09
N SER A 58 -14.51 -15.29 -22.15
CA SER A 58 -13.88 -13.98 -22.12
C SER A 58 -13.18 -13.83 -20.78
N ILE A 59 -11.86 -13.96 -20.78
CA ILE A 59 -11.02 -13.58 -19.65
C ILE A 59 -11.16 -12.06 -19.52
N LEU A 60 -12.08 -11.62 -18.65
CA LEU A 60 -12.04 -10.26 -18.13
C LEU A 60 -10.71 -10.16 -17.37
N ALA A 61 -9.74 -9.45 -17.95
CA ALA A 61 -8.58 -9.02 -17.21
C ALA A 61 -9.10 -8.19 -16.02
N ALA A 62 -9.02 -8.75 -14.82
CA ALA A 62 -9.21 -7.98 -13.60
C ALA A 62 -8.16 -6.87 -13.63
N ARG A 63 -8.60 -5.65 -13.93
CA ARG A 63 -7.75 -4.47 -13.76
C ARG A 63 -7.55 -4.33 -12.26
N SER A 64 -6.35 -4.65 -11.79
CA SER A 64 -5.95 -4.45 -10.42
C SER A 64 -6.27 -3.00 -10.04
N VAL A 65 -7.10 -2.85 -9.03
CA VAL A 65 -7.46 -1.57 -8.41
C VAL A 65 -6.29 -1.16 -7.54
N ARG A 66 -5.21 -0.71 -8.19
CA ARG A 66 -4.03 -0.06 -7.61
C ARG A 66 -4.48 1.23 -6.93
N GLY A 67 -3.73 1.74 -5.95
CA GLY A 67 -4.11 2.98 -5.31
C GLY A 67 -3.93 4.16 -6.23
N TRP A 68 -3.15 5.19 -5.90
CA TRP A 68 -2.63 5.96 -7.04
C TRP A 68 -2.06 4.95 -8.07
N GLY A 69 -2.41 5.08 -9.35
CA GLY A 69 -1.88 4.15 -10.35
C GLY A 69 -0.34 4.18 -10.31
N ALA A 70 0.33 3.22 -10.94
CA ALA A 70 1.80 3.14 -10.90
C ALA A 70 2.50 4.50 -11.12
N ILE A 71 2.02 5.31 -12.09
CA ILE A 71 2.55 6.65 -12.39
C ILE A 71 2.32 7.65 -11.23
N GLY A 72 1.20 7.57 -10.51
CA GLY A 72 0.95 8.43 -9.36
C GLY A 72 1.90 8.12 -8.21
N HIS A 73 2.08 6.83 -7.87
CA HIS A 73 3.09 6.41 -6.88
C HIS A 73 4.51 6.75 -7.29
N GLU A 74 4.88 6.49 -8.55
CA GLU A 74 6.19 6.90 -9.08
C GLU A 74 6.41 8.40 -8.90
N THR A 75 5.38 9.21 -9.17
CA THR A 75 5.46 10.66 -9.04
C THR A 75 5.62 11.09 -7.58
N VAL A 76 4.88 10.48 -6.64
CA VAL A 76 5.07 10.71 -5.18
C VAL A 76 6.51 10.42 -4.78
N GLY A 77 7.05 9.26 -5.15
CA GLY A 77 8.42 8.87 -4.86
C GLY A 77 9.45 9.82 -5.50
N TYR A 78 9.26 10.21 -6.77
CA TYR A 78 10.15 11.17 -7.44
C TYR A 78 10.09 12.57 -6.83
N VAL A 79 8.92 13.04 -6.39
CA VAL A 79 8.79 14.29 -5.64
C VAL A 79 9.58 14.18 -4.35
N ALA A 80 9.40 13.10 -3.58
CA ALA A 80 10.11 12.89 -2.32
C ALA A 80 11.64 12.95 -2.49
N MET A 81 12.18 12.29 -3.52
CA MET A 81 13.62 12.31 -3.82
C MET A 81 14.20 13.72 -4.01
N LYS A 82 13.41 14.72 -4.39
CA LYS A 82 13.86 16.13 -4.53
C LYS A 82 14.08 16.85 -3.21
N PHE A 83 13.54 16.30 -2.12
CA PHE A 83 13.44 16.95 -0.82
C PHE A 83 14.11 16.12 0.30
N LEU A 84 14.74 14.99 -0.03
CA LEU A 84 15.48 14.20 0.94
C LEU A 84 16.75 14.93 1.42
N SER A 85 16.96 14.90 2.72
CA SER A 85 18.18 15.33 3.40
C SER A 85 19.29 14.30 3.19
N PRO A 86 20.58 14.67 3.40
CA PRO A 86 21.70 13.82 3.01
C PRO A 86 21.70 12.39 3.58
N LYS A 87 21.32 12.17 4.86
CA LYS A 87 21.32 10.82 5.43
C LYS A 87 20.13 10.01 4.93
N ALA A 88 18.94 10.61 4.85
CA ALA A 88 17.76 9.97 4.27
C ALA A 88 18.00 9.58 2.81
N LEU A 89 18.56 10.48 1.99
CA LEU A 89 18.91 10.21 0.61
C LEU A 89 19.92 9.06 0.49
N SER A 90 20.99 9.09 1.30
CA SER A 90 21.99 8.02 1.32
C SER A 90 21.39 6.67 1.72
N PHE A 91 20.48 6.66 2.70
CA PHE A 91 19.78 5.44 3.12
C PHE A 91 18.90 4.91 1.98
N VAL A 92 18.08 5.76 1.35
CA VAL A 92 17.20 5.38 0.24
C VAL A 92 17.99 4.80 -0.93
N GLN A 93 19.03 5.51 -1.38
CA GLN A 93 19.83 5.07 -2.53
C GLN A 93 20.53 3.73 -2.26
N SER A 94 21.16 3.60 -1.08
CA SER A 94 21.85 2.36 -0.72
C SER A 94 20.90 1.19 -0.45
N SER A 95 19.70 1.45 0.08
CA SER A 95 18.70 0.42 0.35
C SER A 95 18.05 -0.09 -0.94
N LEU A 96 17.75 0.77 -1.90
CA LEU A 96 17.03 0.39 -3.13
C LEU A 96 17.95 -0.12 -4.24
N GLY A 97 19.17 0.41 -4.33
CA GLY A 97 20.17 -0.03 -5.30
C GLY A 97 19.72 0.12 -6.76
N SER A 98 20.47 -0.52 -7.67
CA SER A 98 20.25 -0.36 -9.12
C SER A 98 18.93 -0.94 -9.63
N GLU A 99 18.33 -1.90 -8.92
CA GLU A 99 17.03 -2.51 -9.29
C GLU A 99 15.93 -1.45 -9.43
N TYR A 100 15.91 -0.49 -8.51
CA TYR A 100 14.94 0.62 -8.51
C TYR A 100 15.59 1.96 -8.90
N SER A 101 16.73 1.92 -9.61
CA SER A 101 17.49 3.12 -9.99
C SER A 101 17.81 4.04 -8.80
N GLU A 102 18.08 3.44 -7.63
CA GLU A 102 18.39 4.14 -6.37
C GLU A 102 17.32 5.18 -5.97
N SER A 103 16.06 4.95 -6.36
CA SER A 103 15.01 5.96 -6.28
C SER A 103 13.70 5.38 -5.75
N LEU A 104 13.02 6.15 -4.90
CA LEU A 104 11.67 5.86 -4.44
C LEU A 104 10.69 5.71 -5.61
N GLY A 105 10.78 6.58 -6.63
CA GLY A 105 9.87 6.55 -7.81
C GLY A 105 9.62 5.13 -8.38
N PRO A 106 10.63 4.43 -8.93
CA PRO A 106 10.44 3.07 -9.45
C PRO A 106 10.09 2.02 -8.39
N ALA A 107 10.40 2.26 -7.13
CA ALA A 107 10.09 1.34 -6.03
C ALA A 107 8.65 1.46 -5.53
N ALA A 108 8.06 2.65 -5.65
CA ALA A 108 6.77 2.97 -5.07
C ALA A 108 5.63 2.04 -5.53
N PRO A 109 5.53 1.60 -6.80
CA PRO A 109 4.46 0.66 -7.22
C PRO A 109 4.59 -0.77 -6.66
N TRP A 110 5.73 -1.14 -6.04
CA TRP A 110 6.02 -2.52 -5.66
C TRP A 110 4.97 -3.14 -4.73
N ALA A 111 4.45 -2.40 -3.74
CA ALA A 111 3.48 -2.95 -2.79
C ALA A 111 2.17 -3.38 -3.48
N ASP A 112 1.77 -2.64 -4.50
CA ASP A 112 0.62 -2.93 -5.35
C ASP A 112 0.83 -4.17 -6.23
N ASP A 113 2.06 -4.41 -6.68
CA ASP A 113 2.41 -5.60 -7.46
C ASP A 113 2.36 -6.85 -6.57
N VAL A 114 2.99 -6.80 -5.39
CA VAL A 114 3.14 -7.98 -4.54
C VAL A 114 1.88 -8.37 -3.79
N ARG A 115 0.94 -7.46 -3.48
CA ARG A 115 -0.27 -7.82 -2.71
C ARG A 115 -1.18 -8.86 -3.36
N PHE A 116 -0.95 -9.21 -4.63
CA PHE A 116 -1.64 -10.30 -5.33
C PHE A 116 -0.86 -11.64 -5.29
N GLU A 117 0.39 -11.60 -4.85
CA GLU A 117 1.22 -12.79 -4.64
C GLU A 117 0.86 -13.47 -3.32
N ALA A 118 0.90 -14.81 -3.31
CA ALA A 118 0.55 -15.58 -2.11
C ALA A 118 1.36 -15.16 -0.86
N ALA A 119 2.63 -14.81 -1.05
CA ALA A 119 3.54 -14.39 0.02
C ALA A 119 3.20 -13.02 0.65
N PHE A 120 2.45 -12.18 -0.07
CA PHE A 120 2.15 -10.80 0.31
C PHE A 120 0.66 -10.47 0.33
N SER A 121 -0.22 -11.43 0.03
CA SER A 121 -1.69 -11.23 0.06
C SER A 121 -2.24 -10.66 1.38
N TRP A 122 -1.54 -10.88 2.49
CA TRP A 122 -1.84 -10.29 3.79
C TRP A 122 -1.72 -8.76 3.81
N SER A 123 -0.99 -8.15 2.87
CA SER A 123 -0.76 -6.70 2.84
C SER A 123 -1.89 -5.93 2.16
N ALA A 124 -2.79 -6.59 1.44
CA ALA A 124 -3.84 -5.91 0.67
C ALA A 124 -4.71 -4.92 1.50
N PRO A 125 -5.12 -5.23 2.74
CA PRO A 125 -5.91 -4.29 3.54
C PRO A 125 -5.09 -3.10 4.10
N PHE A 126 -3.75 -3.12 4.00
CA PHE A 126 -2.91 -2.02 4.45
C PHE A 126 -2.87 -0.84 3.47
N HIS A 127 -3.48 -0.95 2.30
CA HIS A 127 -3.53 0.12 1.30
C HIS A 127 -4.61 1.16 1.60
N PHE A 128 -5.51 0.93 2.56
CA PHE A 128 -6.63 1.82 2.81
C PHE A 128 -7.07 1.81 4.28
N VAL A 129 -7.95 2.75 4.62
CA VAL A 129 -8.78 2.71 5.83
C VAL A 129 -10.21 2.99 5.39
N ASP A 130 -11.13 2.08 5.70
CA ASP A 130 -12.53 2.21 5.29
C ASP A 130 -13.23 3.15 6.30
N ALA A 131 -13.28 4.44 5.98
CA ALA A 131 -13.95 5.43 6.81
C ALA A 131 -15.47 5.23 6.79
N GLU A 132 -16.05 4.87 7.92
CA GLU A 132 -17.49 4.61 8.07
C GLU A 132 -18.25 5.94 8.34
N ASP A 133 -18.22 6.84 7.36
CA ASP A 133 -18.89 8.15 7.38
C ASP A 133 -20.03 8.24 6.34
N ASN A 134 -20.39 9.44 5.84
CA ASN A 134 -21.56 9.62 4.97
C ASN A 134 -21.37 10.76 3.95
N PRO A 135 -20.44 10.63 2.99
CA PRO A 135 -20.26 11.59 1.93
C PRO A 135 -21.52 11.69 1.03
N PRO A 136 -21.79 12.87 0.43
CA PRO A 136 -21.03 14.10 0.56
C PRO A 136 -21.43 14.94 1.80
N THR A 137 -22.24 14.39 2.71
CA THR A 137 -22.88 15.15 3.80
C THR A 137 -21.98 15.34 5.01
N SER A 138 -21.21 14.32 5.37
CA SER A 138 -20.30 14.32 6.51
C SER A 138 -19.15 13.37 6.24
N CYS A 139 -17.92 13.87 6.36
CA CYS A 139 -16.70 13.10 6.17
C CYS A 139 -15.87 13.14 7.45
N SER A 140 -15.37 11.99 7.88
CA SER A 140 -14.58 11.83 9.09
C SER A 140 -13.76 10.54 9.03
N VAL A 141 -12.52 10.61 9.49
CA VAL A 141 -11.73 9.41 9.79
C VAL A 141 -11.48 9.33 11.29
N GLU A 142 -11.88 8.19 11.87
CA GLU A 142 -11.75 7.87 13.28
C GLU A 142 -11.09 6.49 13.43
N GLN A 143 -9.84 6.48 13.87
CA GLN A 143 -9.06 5.25 13.98
C GLN A 143 -9.75 4.12 14.79
N MET A 144 -10.42 4.44 15.90
CA MET A 144 -11.11 3.42 16.72
C MET A 144 -12.33 2.82 16.00
N ARG A 145 -12.95 3.56 15.10
CA ARG A 145 -14.10 3.12 14.29
C ARG A 145 -13.60 2.37 13.06
N ASP A 146 -12.70 2.99 12.30
CA ASP A 146 -12.33 2.61 10.92
C ASP A 146 -11.14 1.66 10.85
N CYS A 147 -10.35 1.56 11.91
CA CYS A 147 -9.16 0.70 11.99
C CYS A 147 -9.17 -0.14 13.28
N SER A 148 -10.36 -0.54 13.72
CA SER A 148 -10.56 -1.30 14.97
C SER A 148 -9.82 -2.64 15.00
N SER A 149 -9.65 -3.30 13.85
CA SER A 149 -8.91 -4.55 13.70
C SER A 149 -7.38 -4.39 13.74
N GLY A 150 -6.87 -3.15 13.72
CA GLY A 150 -5.46 -2.87 13.55
C GLY A 150 -4.91 -3.20 12.16
N THR A 151 -5.75 -3.56 11.19
CA THR A 151 -5.35 -3.87 9.82
C THR A 151 -5.86 -2.79 8.86
N CYS A 152 -5.12 -1.70 8.76
CA CYS A 152 -5.42 -0.58 7.85
C CYS A 152 -4.13 0.21 7.52
N ILE A 153 -4.23 1.18 6.62
CA ILE A 153 -3.10 2.04 6.24
C ILE A 153 -2.49 2.83 7.40
N LEU A 154 -3.29 3.24 8.39
CA LEU A 154 -2.79 3.98 9.57
C LEU A 154 -1.83 3.13 10.40
N SER A 155 -2.19 1.88 10.66
CA SER A 155 -1.34 0.95 11.41
C SER A 155 -0.16 0.48 10.58
N ALA A 156 -0.31 0.35 9.26
CA ALA A 156 0.77 0.01 8.35
C ALA A 156 1.86 1.08 8.34
N ILE A 157 1.50 2.36 8.18
CA ILE A 157 2.47 3.46 8.22
C ILE A 157 3.20 3.48 9.57
N ALA A 158 2.51 3.26 10.69
CA ALA A 158 3.14 3.18 12.01
C ALA A 158 4.12 2.00 12.12
N ASN A 159 3.72 0.81 11.69
CA ASN A 159 4.55 -0.39 11.72
C ASN A 159 5.82 -0.22 10.87
N TYR A 160 5.67 0.16 9.59
CA TYR A 160 6.82 0.28 8.70
C TYR A 160 7.71 1.49 9.01
N THR A 161 7.18 2.51 9.70
CA THR A 161 7.99 3.60 10.29
C THR A 161 8.95 3.06 11.34
N ALA A 162 8.48 2.18 12.21
CA ALA A 162 9.35 1.55 13.22
C ALA A 162 10.37 0.59 12.56
N ARG A 163 9.93 -0.21 11.59
CA ARG A 163 10.78 -1.23 10.95
C ARG A 163 11.90 -0.65 10.09
N VAL A 164 11.67 0.45 9.37
CA VAL A 164 12.68 0.99 8.44
C VAL A 164 13.96 1.47 9.15
N VAL A 165 13.83 1.90 10.41
CA VAL A 165 14.95 2.35 11.25
C VAL A 165 15.48 1.28 12.21
N ASP A 166 14.81 0.14 12.37
CA ASP A 166 15.23 -0.92 13.27
C ASP A 166 16.46 -1.66 12.72
N THR A 167 17.62 -1.38 13.32
CA THR A 167 18.90 -1.99 12.93
C THR A 167 19.06 -3.46 13.33
N SER A 168 18.10 -4.04 14.07
CA SER A 168 18.07 -5.47 14.35
C SER A 168 17.48 -6.30 13.21
N LEU A 169 16.72 -5.67 12.32
CA LEU A 169 16.18 -6.30 11.11
C LEU A 169 17.23 -6.42 10.01
N SER A 170 17.04 -7.38 9.10
CA SER A 170 17.92 -7.55 7.93
C SER A 170 17.80 -6.37 6.96
N THR A 171 18.80 -6.19 6.11
CA THR A 171 18.77 -5.15 5.05
C THR A 171 17.54 -5.30 4.16
N GLU A 172 17.15 -6.53 3.83
CA GLU A 172 15.99 -6.84 2.99
C GLU A 172 14.68 -6.46 3.70
N GLN A 173 14.56 -6.74 5.00
CA GLN A 173 13.38 -6.36 5.78
C GLN A 173 13.23 -4.84 5.92
N ARG A 174 14.36 -4.12 6.03
CA ARG A 174 14.36 -2.65 6.07
C ARG A 174 14.08 -2.04 4.70
N GLN A 175 14.58 -2.64 3.62
CA GLN A 175 14.23 -2.26 2.25
C GLN A 175 12.74 -2.48 1.98
N GLU A 176 12.19 -3.63 2.39
CA GLU A 176 10.75 -3.90 2.31
C GLU A 176 9.94 -2.84 3.06
N ALA A 177 10.35 -2.49 4.28
CA ALA A 177 9.71 -1.44 5.06
C ALA A 177 9.76 -0.07 4.36
N LEU A 178 10.89 0.27 3.72
CA LEU A 178 11.03 1.48 2.92
C LEU A 178 10.04 1.51 1.76
N LYS A 179 9.93 0.41 1.00
CA LYS A 179 8.99 0.31 -0.14
C LYS A 179 7.53 0.41 0.30
N PHE A 180 7.17 -0.20 1.43
CA PHE A 180 5.83 -0.06 1.99
C PHE A 180 5.52 1.36 2.44
N ILE A 181 6.45 2.04 3.13
CA ILE A 181 6.23 3.44 3.55
C ILE A 181 6.08 4.39 2.37
N ASP A 182 6.90 4.22 1.34
CA ASP A 182 6.84 5.00 0.11
C ASP A 182 5.45 4.88 -0.54
N HIS A 183 4.98 3.65 -0.68
CA HIS A 183 3.67 3.36 -1.22
C HIS A 183 2.51 3.90 -0.36
N PHE A 184 2.48 3.56 0.93
CA PHE A 184 1.35 3.89 1.82
C PHE A 184 1.25 5.40 2.10
N ILE A 185 2.36 6.14 2.14
CA ILE A 185 2.28 7.59 2.22
C ILE A 185 1.71 8.17 0.91
N GLY A 186 1.92 7.53 -0.24
CA GLY A 186 1.18 7.85 -1.47
C GLY A 186 -0.32 7.58 -1.33
N ASP A 187 -0.69 6.34 -0.97
CA ASP A 187 -2.08 5.88 -0.90
C ASP A 187 -2.95 6.72 0.03
N ILE A 188 -2.45 7.10 1.20
CA ILE A 188 -3.23 7.89 2.17
C ILE A 188 -3.60 9.29 1.63
N GLY A 189 -2.95 9.74 0.55
CA GLY A 189 -3.29 10.95 -0.18
C GLY A 189 -4.44 10.80 -1.18
N GLN A 190 -4.82 9.59 -1.55
CA GLN A 190 -5.93 9.30 -2.46
C GLN A 190 -7.23 9.34 -1.64
N PRO A 191 -8.18 10.27 -1.88
CA PRO A 191 -9.41 10.39 -1.07
C PRO A 191 -10.18 9.07 -0.90
N LEU A 192 -10.39 8.33 -1.98
CA LEU A 192 -11.10 7.05 -1.94
C LEU A 192 -10.30 5.94 -1.22
N HIS A 193 -9.03 6.11 -0.88
CA HIS A 193 -8.31 5.16 -0.01
C HIS A 193 -8.63 5.34 1.48
N VAL A 194 -9.37 6.39 1.82
CA VAL A 194 -9.75 6.74 3.19
C VAL A 194 -11.27 6.88 3.32
N GLU A 195 -12.01 6.01 2.63
CA GLU A 195 -13.47 6.06 2.44
C GLU A 195 -14.05 4.64 2.30
N ALA A 196 -15.14 4.29 2.99
CA ALA A 196 -15.74 2.96 2.89
C ALA A 196 -16.75 2.80 1.72
N VAL A 197 -17.46 3.88 1.36
CA VAL A 197 -18.63 3.87 0.47
C VAL A 197 -18.37 3.11 -0.83
N GLU A 198 -19.24 2.15 -1.13
CA GLU A 198 -19.21 1.34 -2.36
C GLU A 198 -17.84 0.70 -2.63
N VAL A 199 -17.23 0.15 -1.58
CA VAL A 199 -15.90 -0.47 -1.60
C VAL A 199 -14.88 0.55 -2.12
N ARG A 200 -14.78 1.69 -1.43
CA ARG A 200 -13.89 2.80 -1.83
C ARG A 200 -14.24 3.37 -3.22
N GLY A 201 -15.51 3.32 -3.63
CA GLY A 201 -15.95 3.69 -4.97
C GLY A 201 -15.62 2.68 -6.08
N ASN A 202 -15.21 1.45 -5.74
CA ASN A 202 -15.00 0.39 -6.74
C ASN A 202 -16.30 -0.16 -7.32
N ASP A 203 -17.38 -0.13 -6.54
CA ASP A 203 -18.70 -0.59 -6.98
C ASP A 203 -19.51 0.53 -7.66
N ILE A 204 -18.94 1.74 -7.74
CA ILE A 204 -19.51 2.88 -8.46
C ILE A 204 -19.08 2.83 -9.93
N ASN A 205 -19.98 2.41 -10.80
CA ASN A 205 -19.75 2.43 -12.25
C ASN A 205 -19.51 3.85 -12.79
N ALA A 206 -18.50 3.99 -13.65
CA ALA A 206 -18.14 5.24 -14.31
C ALA A 206 -17.74 5.01 -15.77
N VAL A 207 -17.66 6.10 -16.54
CA VAL A 207 -17.06 6.13 -17.88
C VAL A 207 -15.88 7.08 -17.85
N CYS A 208 -14.76 6.67 -18.44
CA CYS A 208 -13.56 7.48 -18.56
C CYS A 208 -12.95 7.31 -19.95
N ASN A 209 -12.87 8.42 -20.67
CA ASN A 209 -12.31 8.46 -22.03
C ASN A 209 -12.95 7.41 -22.97
N GLY A 210 -14.28 7.28 -22.90
CA GLY A 210 -15.11 6.35 -23.68
C GLY A 210 -15.19 4.92 -23.13
N GLU A 211 -14.39 4.58 -22.13
CA GLU A 211 -14.29 3.23 -21.59
C GLU A 211 -15.06 3.07 -20.27
N ARG A 212 -15.73 1.93 -20.08
CA ARG A 212 -16.38 1.59 -18.81
C ARG A 212 -15.33 1.26 -17.75
N THR A 213 -15.51 1.79 -16.55
CA THR A 213 -14.62 1.65 -15.39
C THR A 213 -15.42 1.87 -14.09
N ASN A 214 -14.76 2.07 -12.96
CA ASN A 214 -15.35 2.54 -11.71
C ASN A 214 -14.75 3.88 -11.24
N LEU A 215 -15.38 4.53 -10.26
CA LEU A 215 -14.96 5.83 -9.72
C LEU A 215 -13.54 5.78 -9.14
N HIS A 216 -13.19 4.70 -8.41
CA HIS A 216 -11.87 4.52 -7.83
C HIS A 216 -10.76 4.59 -8.90
N ALA A 217 -10.87 3.76 -9.94
CA ALA A 217 -9.92 3.71 -11.05
C ALA A 217 -9.87 5.02 -11.87
N VAL A 218 -10.94 5.84 -11.85
CA VAL A 218 -10.93 7.18 -12.46
C VAL A 218 -9.96 8.11 -11.73
N TRP A 219 -9.95 8.07 -10.40
CA TRP A 219 -9.04 8.87 -9.57
C TRP A 219 -7.61 8.35 -9.61
N ASP A 220 -7.44 7.04 -9.47
CA ASP A 220 -6.12 6.39 -9.47
C ASP A 220 -5.34 6.61 -10.75
N SER A 221 -6.02 6.56 -11.89
CA SER A 221 -5.37 6.42 -13.18
C SER A 221 -6.06 7.20 -14.29
N GLY A 222 -7.40 7.20 -14.33
CA GLY A 222 -8.15 7.80 -15.43
C GLY A 222 -7.80 9.26 -15.68
N ILE A 223 -8.04 10.12 -14.68
CA ILE A 223 -7.81 11.57 -14.78
C ILE A 223 -6.31 11.88 -14.90
N ILE A 224 -5.47 11.15 -14.15
CA ILE A 224 -4.02 11.24 -14.20
C ILE A 224 -3.51 11.05 -15.62
N ASN A 225 -3.90 9.96 -16.30
CA ASN A 225 -3.47 9.66 -17.66
C ASN A 225 -3.87 10.74 -18.68
N ILE A 226 -5.02 11.39 -18.49
CA ILE A 226 -5.47 12.49 -19.37
C ILE A 226 -4.51 13.67 -19.28
N PHE A 227 -4.28 14.21 -18.08
CA PHE A 227 -3.44 15.40 -17.96
C PHE A 227 -1.95 15.06 -18.15
N LEU A 228 -1.48 13.85 -17.81
CA LEU A 228 -0.09 13.45 -18.08
C LEU A 228 0.25 13.46 -19.56
N LYS A 229 -0.64 12.90 -20.39
CA LYS A 229 -0.50 12.92 -21.84
C LYS A 229 -0.54 14.34 -22.39
N ALA A 230 -1.42 15.18 -21.83
CA ALA A 230 -1.62 16.55 -22.33
C ALA A 230 -0.54 17.54 -21.88
N GLN A 231 0.04 17.37 -20.69
CA GLN A 231 0.82 18.41 -20.00
C GLN A 231 2.24 17.96 -19.63
N TYR A 232 2.50 16.66 -19.51
CA TYR A 232 3.75 16.13 -18.92
C TYR A 232 4.46 15.09 -19.78
N SER A 233 4.20 15.07 -21.08
CA SER A 233 4.83 14.12 -22.03
C SER A 233 4.71 12.65 -21.60
N ASN A 234 3.64 12.33 -20.86
CA ASN A 234 3.41 11.01 -20.29
C ASN A 234 4.56 10.50 -19.38
N SER A 235 5.24 11.40 -18.66
CA SER A 235 6.37 11.09 -17.78
C SER A 235 6.14 11.50 -16.32
N ALA A 236 6.22 10.53 -15.40
CA ALA A 236 6.19 10.76 -13.95
C ALA A 236 7.31 11.71 -13.50
N ILE A 237 8.52 11.59 -14.08
CA ILE A 237 9.66 12.46 -13.77
C ILE A 237 9.38 13.92 -14.17
N VAL A 238 8.82 14.14 -15.37
CA VAL A 238 8.48 15.50 -15.83
C VAL A 238 7.41 16.11 -14.92
N TRP A 239 6.39 15.33 -14.58
CA TRP A 239 5.33 15.76 -13.66
C TRP A 239 5.89 16.06 -12.26
N ALA A 240 6.68 15.16 -11.68
CA ALA A 240 7.32 15.34 -10.37
C ALA A 240 8.22 16.58 -10.32
N ASN A 241 8.98 16.86 -11.38
CA ASN A 241 9.78 18.09 -11.46
C ASN A 241 8.90 19.35 -11.45
N ALA A 242 7.76 19.34 -12.15
CA ALA A 242 6.82 20.46 -12.16
C ALA A 242 6.16 20.66 -10.78
N LEU A 243 5.78 19.57 -10.10
CA LEU A 243 5.24 19.62 -8.74
C LEU A 243 6.30 20.13 -7.74
N ALA A 244 7.53 19.64 -7.83
CA ALA A 244 8.64 20.12 -6.99
C ALA A 244 8.90 21.63 -7.20
N GLN A 245 8.81 22.13 -8.44
CA GLN A 245 8.91 23.56 -8.72
C GLN A 245 7.76 24.36 -8.08
N ARG A 246 6.52 23.84 -8.14
CA ARG A 246 5.34 24.45 -7.48
C ARG A 246 5.49 24.49 -5.97
N ILE A 247 6.08 23.46 -5.36
CA ILE A 247 6.43 23.41 -3.93
C ILE A 247 7.48 24.47 -3.59
N GLN A 248 8.58 24.55 -4.35
CA GLN A 248 9.72 25.41 -4.01
C GLN A 248 9.45 26.90 -4.24
N THR A 249 8.72 27.21 -5.31
CA THR A 249 8.62 28.58 -5.85
C THR A 249 7.24 28.98 -6.37
N GLY A 250 6.33 28.03 -6.56
CA GLY A 250 5.00 28.28 -7.11
C GLY A 250 3.89 28.32 -6.06
N GLU A 251 2.69 27.96 -6.50
CA GLU A 251 1.46 28.07 -5.71
C GLU A 251 1.43 27.21 -4.44
N PHE A 252 2.11 26.07 -4.42
CA PHE A 252 2.17 25.19 -3.25
C PHE A 252 3.12 25.68 -2.16
N LYS A 253 4.04 26.60 -2.47
CA LYS A 253 5.02 27.12 -1.50
C LYS A 253 4.38 27.65 -0.22
N SER A 254 3.24 28.31 -0.33
CA SER A 254 2.54 28.88 0.84
C SER A 254 1.86 27.80 1.70
N LEU A 255 1.59 26.63 1.13
CA LEU A 255 0.89 25.52 1.78
C LEU A 255 1.83 24.58 2.53
N THR A 256 3.13 24.53 2.19
CA THR A 256 4.09 23.57 2.74
C THR A 256 4.15 23.58 4.27
N SER A 257 4.07 24.75 4.90
CA SER A 257 4.04 24.87 6.36
C SER A 257 2.86 24.12 6.99
N THR A 258 1.69 24.15 6.35
CA THR A 258 0.51 23.41 6.79
C THR A 258 0.64 21.91 6.50
N TRP A 259 1.25 21.54 5.37
CA TRP A 259 1.49 20.15 5.01
C TRP A 259 2.41 19.44 6.00
N LEU A 260 3.38 20.16 6.57
CA LEU A 260 4.33 19.68 7.57
C LEU A 260 3.88 19.88 9.02
N SER A 261 2.69 20.43 9.25
CA SER A 261 2.13 20.64 10.60
C SER A 261 2.07 19.34 11.41
N CYS A 262 1.93 18.20 10.71
CA CYS A 262 2.18 16.88 11.27
C CYS A 262 3.29 16.17 10.49
N SER A 263 4.52 16.30 10.98
CA SER A 263 5.73 15.66 10.48
C SER A 263 6.58 15.03 11.59
N SER A 264 6.10 15.09 12.84
CA SER A 264 6.77 14.44 13.97
C SER A 264 6.57 12.93 13.90
N THR A 265 7.68 12.20 13.84
CA THR A 265 7.72 10.73 13.91
C THR A 265 7.72 10.20 15.35
N THR A 266 7.81 11.11 16.34
CA THR A 266 8.07 10.78 17.75
C THR A 266 6.85 10.83 18.66
N GLU A 267 5.64 11.07 18.14
CA GLU A 267 4.42 11.00 18.96
C GLU A 267 3.56 9.82 18.49
N PRO A 268 3.65 8.71 19.24
CA PRO A 268 2.50 8.25 20.00
C PRO A 268 2.77 8.26 21.52
N VAL A 269 2.07 9.14 22.24
CA VAL A 269 1.93 9.22 23.71
C VAL A 269 3.22 9.50 24.52
N ASN A 270 3.82 10.69 24.36
CA ASN A 270 4.51 11.29 25.51
C ASN A 270 3.48 11.89 26.48
N ASN A 271 2.96 11.03 27.37
CA ASN A 271 2.68 11.32 28.79
C ASN A 271 1.89 10.19 29.46
N ARG A 272 2.45 8.98 29.57
CA ARG A 272 2.18 8.11 30.72
C ARG A 272 3.45 7.39 31.11
N ARG A 273 3.91 7.59 32.36
CA ARG A 273 4.77 6.63 33.04
C ARG A 273 3.98 5.31 33.11
N ARG A 274 4.20 4.40 32.18
CA ARG A 274 3.56 3.07 32.21
C ARG A 274 4.18 2.23 33.32
N SER A 275 3.34 1.57 34.10
CA SER A 275 3.73 0.50 35.01
C SER A 275 3.98 -0.78 34.21
N ILE A 276 4.81 -1.70 34.71
CA ILE A 276 4.93 -3.08 34.20
C ILE A 276 3.55 -3.76 34.12
N GLU A 277 2.58 -3.35 34.96
CA GLU A 277 1.19 -3.82 34.90
C GLU A 277 0.42 -3.31 33.67
N ASP A 278 0.76 -2.15 33.12
CA ASP A 278 0.16 -1.64 31.87
C ASP A 278 0.66 -2.44 30.66
N ASP A 279 1.92 -2.91 30.69
CA ASP A 279 2.50 -3.75 29.63
C ASP A 279 1.90 -5.17 29.64
N ILE A 280 1.61 -5.72 30.83
CA ILE A 280 0.93 -7.02 30.96
C ILE A 280 -0.54 -6.92 30.53
N ASN A 281 -1.24 -5.84 30.86
CA ASN A 281 -2.62 -5.64 30.40
C ASN A 281 -2.70 -5.38 28.89
N GLY A 282 -1.70 -4.71 28.30
CA GLY A 282 -1.59 -4.54 26.85
C GLY A 282 -1.29 -5.83 26.08
N LEU A 283 -0.64 -6.81 26.71
CA LEU A 283 -0.46 -8.16 26.15
C LEU A 283 -1.73 -9.02 26.21
N VAL A 284 -2.71 -8.64 27.04
CA VAL A 284 -3.96 -9.40 27.27
C VAL A 284 -5.17 -8.73 26.60
N SER A 285 -5.10 -7.43 26.27
CA SER A 285 -6.07 -6.77 25.41
C SER A 285 -5.51 -6.62 23.99
N ASP A 286 -6.19 -7.23 23.02
CA ASP A 286 -5.92 -7.25 21.57
C ASP A 286 -6.05 -5.85 20.88
N ALA A 287 -5.79 -4.77 21.61
CA ALA A 287 -5.99 -3.40 21.17
C ALA A 287 -5.02 -2.43 21.87
N THR A 288 -3.73 -2.52 21.57
CA THR A 288 -2.80 -1.39 21.80
C THR A 288 -2.25 -0.88 20.48
N ILE A 289 -3.14 -0.46 19.58
CA ILE A 289 -2.74 0.36 18.44
C ILE A 289 -2.39 1.73 19.03
N THR A 290 -1.11 2.08 19.03
CA THR A 290 -0.70 3.48 19.21
C THR A 290 -0.22 3.97 17.86
N PRO A 291 -1.11 4.24 16.89
CA PRO A 291 -0.64 4.76 15.63
C PRO A 291 -0.21 6.21 15.83
N LEU A 292 0.67 6.60 14.95
CA LEU A 292 1.17 7.97 14.87
C LEU A 292 -0.01 8.91 14.65
N GLU A 293 0.05 10.09 15.26
CA GLU A 293 -0.98 11.12 15.07
C GLU A 293 -1.06 11.57 13.59
N CYS A 294 0.08 11.61 12.89
CA CYS A 294 0.17 12.19 11.54
C CYS A 294 -0.56 11.42 10.44
N PRO A 295 -0.46 10.09 10.31
CA PRO A 295 -1.30 9.33 9.39
C PRO A 295 -2.78 9.62 9.56
N LEU A 296 -3.29 9.75 10.79
CA LEU A 296 -4.70 10.08 11.02
C LEU A 296 -5.04 11.50 10.54
N VAL A 297 -4.15 12.48 10.77
CA VAL A 297 -4.32 13.84 10.22
C VAL A 297 -4.36 13.81 8.69
N TRP A 298 -3.41 13.10 8.06
CA TRP A 298 -3.34 13.01 6.60
C TRP A 298 -4.57 12.31 6.01
N ALA A 299 -5.05 11.24 6.64
CA ALA A 299 -6.27 10.56 6.23
C ALA A 299 -7.49 11.49 6.31
N ARG A 300 -7.65 12.25 7.40
CA ARG A 300 -8.76 13.22 7.54
C ARG A 300 -8.73 14.31 6.47
N GLU A 301 -7.54 14.81 6.13
CA GLU A 301 -7.39 15.80 5.06
C GLU A 301 -7.77 15.24 3.69
N SER A 302 -7.35 14.01 3.37
CA SER A 302 -7.70 13.33 2.13
C SER A 302 -9.20 13.03 2.06
N ASN A 303 -9.78 12.50 3.13
CA ASN A 303 -11.20 12.17 3.25
C ASN A 303 -12.11 13.42 3.15
N ALA A 304 -11.62 14.61 3.53
CA ALA A 304 -12.37 15.84 3.33
C ALA A 304 -12.64 16.16 1.83
N TYR A 305 -11.83 15.63 0.90
CA TYR A 305 -12.10 15.75 -0.53
C TYR A 305 -13.27 14.87 -0.98
N ASP A 306 -13.64 13.84 -0.22
CA ASP A 306 -14.79 13.01 -0.53
C ASP A 306 -16.09 13.82 -0.47
N CYS A 307 -16.26 14.58 0.60
CA CYS A 307 -17.42 15.46 0.77
C CYS A 307 -17.38 16.70 -0.11
N SER A 308 -16.20 17.30 -0.30
CA SER A 308 -16.10 18.56 -1.03
C SER A 308 -16.12 18.38 -2.55
N PHE A 309 -15.73 17.20 -3.07
CA PHE A 309 -15.55 17.03 -4.51
C PHE A 309 -15.79 15.61 -5.05
N VAL A 310 -15.22 14.54 -4.47
CA VAL A 310 -15.18 13.21 -5.12
C VAL A 310 -16.57 12.67 -5.43
N PHE A 311 -17.51 12.82 -4.49
CA PHE A 311 -18.89 12.36 -4.67
C PHE A 311 -19.81 13.41 -5.34
N SER A 312 -19.26 14.46 -5.95
CA SER A 312 -20.03 15.51 -6.65
C SER A 312 -20.35 15.16 -8.11
N TYR A 313 -19.95 13.98 -8.62
CA TYR A 313 -20.15 13.60 -10.02
C TYR A 313 -21.62 13.29 -10.33
N THR A 314 -22.03 13.53 -11.58
CA THR A 314 -23.37 13.17 -12.08
C THR A 314 -23.28 11.92 -12.94
N GLY A 315 -24.06 10.88 -12.63
CA GLY A 315 -23.91 9.49 -13.12
C GLY A 315 -24.10 9.19 -14.62
N PHE A 316 -24.01 10.19 -15.50
CA PHE A 316 -24.17 9.99 -16.95
C PHE A 316 -23.07 10.63 -17.82
N SER A 317 -22.14 11.39 -17.25
CA SER A 317 -21.03 11.99 -18.00
C SER A 317 -19.76 11.16 -17.91
N ASP A 318 -18.97 11.15 -18.99
CA ASP A 318 -17.61 10.67 -18.96
C ASP A 318 -16.76 11.56 -18.03
N LEU A 319 -16.28 10.97 -16.93
CA LEU A 319 -15.62 11.71 -15.86
C LEU A 319 -14.25 12.26 -16.28
N CYS A 320 -13.61 11.63 -17.27
CA CYS A 320 -12.27 11.99 -17.74
C CYS A 320 -12.27 13.06 -18.85
N THR A 321 -13.44 13.36 -19.42
CA THR A 321 -13.59 14.38 -20.49
C THR A 321 -14.57 15.50 -20.12
N SER A 322 -15.23 15.41 -18.97
CA SER A 322 -16.13 16.44 -18.45
C SER A 322 -15.41 17.44 -17.54
N SER A 323 -16.15 18.44 -17.07
CA SER A 323 -15.67 19.41 -16.07
C SER A 323 -15.23 18.74 -14.75
N TYR A 324 -15.67 17.51 -14.49
CA TYR A 324 -15.25 16.72 -13.35
C TYR A 324 -13.72 16.52 -13.35
N ALA A 325 -13.13 16.09 -14.46
CA ALA A 325 -11.67 15.97 -14.58
C ALA A 325 -10.93 17.30 -14.36
N THR A 326 -11.48 18.40 -14.89
CA THR A 326 -10.91 19.74 -14.70
C THR A 326 -10.91 20.17 -13.25
N GLY A 327 -11.97 19.82 -12.49
CA GLY A 327 -12.04 20.10 -11.06
C GLY A 327 -11.17 19.15 -10.21
N ALA A 328 -11.02 17.90 -10.63
CA ALA A 328 -10.25 16.91 -9.87
C ALA A 328 -8.73 17.09 -10.05
N GLN A 329 -8.26 17.51 -11.23
CA GLN A 329 -6.84 17.67 -11.51
C GLN A 329 -6.09 18.48 -10.42
N PRO A 330 -6.50 19.71 -10.02
CA PRO A 330 -5.79 20.45 -8.99
C PRO A 330 -5.76 19.74 -7.63
N ILE A 331 -6.81 18.99 -7.28
CA ILE A 331 -6.85 18.19 -6.05
C ILE A 331 -5.83 17.05 -6.12
N ILE A 332 -5.82 16.30 -7.23
CA ILE A 332 -4.88 15.20 -7.47
C ILE A 332 -3.44 15.71 -7.42
N GLU A 333 -3.14 16.81 -8.12
CA GLU A 333 -1.79 17.38 -8.14
C GLU A 333 -1.33 17.88 -6.76
N GLU A 334 -2.23 18.51 -5.99
CA GLU A 334 -1.93 18.91 -4.62
C GLU A 334 -1.65 17.69 -3.75
N GLN A 335 -2.48 16.65 -3.81
CA GLN A 335 -2.31 15.44 -3.00
C GLN A 335 -1.02 14.69 -3.35
N ILE A 336 -0.69 14.52 -4.64
CA ILE A 336 0.57 13.90 -5.07
C ILE A 336 1.78 14.71 -4.59
N ALA A 337 1.74 16.04 -4.75
CA ALA A 337 2.80 16.93 -4.28
C ALA A 337 2.95 16.89 -2.74
N LYS A 338 1.83 16.96 -2.02
CA LYS A 338 1.75 16.94 -0.57
C LYS A 338 2.29 15.64 0.01
N GLN A 339 1.91 14.50 -0.55
CA GLN A 339 2.40 13.20 -0.07
C GLN A 339 3.87 12.97 -0.39
N GLY A 340 4.37 13.39 -1.57
CA GLY A 340 5.80 13.33 -1.85
C GLY A 340 6.63 14.21 -0.90
N TYR A 341 6.14 15.41 -0.59
CA TYR A 341 6.79 16.32 0.35
C TYR A 341 6.75 15.80 1.80
N ARG A 342 5.63 15.19 2.21
CA ARG A 342 5.50 14.52 3.51
C ARG A 342 6.39 13.30 3.64
N LEU A 343 6.47 12.46 2.62
CA LEU A 343 7.37 11.30 2.59
C LEU A 343 8.82 11.73 2.78
N ALA A 344 9.25 12.79 2.09
CA ALA A 344 10.59 13.35 2.28
C ALA A 344 10.81 13.86 3.71
N ALA A 345 9.88 14.66 4.23
CA ALA A 345 9.96 15.15 5.61
C ALA A 345 10.02 13.99 6.62
N TRP A 346 9.21 12.95 6.42
CA TRP A 346 9.12 11.78 7.27
C TRP A 346 10.45 11.03 7.31
N LEU A 347 11.02 10.72 6.15
CA LEU A 347 12.32 10.06 6.04
C LEU A 347 13.45 10.93 6.58
N ASN A 348 13.42 12.24 6.35
CA ASN A 348 14.41 13.18 6.89
C ASN A 348 14.37 13.20 8.43
N VAL A 349 13.18 13.19 9.05
CA VAL A 349 13.10 13.09 10.51
C VAL A 349 13.68 11.77 11.02
N LEU A 350 13.38 10.65 10.34
CA LEU A 350 13.89 9.32 10.74
C LEU A 350 15.41 9.18 10.64
N PHE A 351 16.04 9.73 9.59
CA PHE A 351 17.46 9.50 9.32
C PHE A 351 18.36 10.71 9.63
N ASP A 352 17.83 11.92 9.51
CA ASP A 352 18.53 13.18 9.76
C ASP A 352 18.14 13.87 11.08
N GLY A 353 17.00 13.49 11.68
CA GLY A 353 16.53 14.01 12.97
C GLY A 353 15.75 15.34 12.88
N SER A 354 15.46 15.82 11.67
CA SER A 354 14.62 16.99 11.41
C SER A 354 14.06 16.95 9.99
N THR A 355 13.05 17.74 9.68
CA THR A 355 12.48 17.77 8.31
C THR A 355 13.47 18.27 7.28
N GLY A 356 14.32 19.26 7.61
CA GLY A 356 15.25 19.88 6.66
C GLY A 356 14.57 20.66 5.53
N LEU A 357 13.30 21.04 5.70
CA LEU A 357 12.40 21.58 4.67
C LEU A 357 11.74 22.90 5.05
#